data_AF-A0AAD9K995-F1
#
_entry.id   AF-A0AAD9K995-F1
#
_cell.length_a   1.000
_cell.length_b   1.000
_cell.length_c   1.000
_cell.angle_alpha   90.00
_cell.angle_beta   90.00
_cell.angle_gamma   90.00
#
_symmetry.space_group_name_H-M   'P 1'
#
loop_
_entity.id
_entity.type
_entity.pdbx_description
1 polymer ?
#
loop_
_entity_poly.entity_id
_entity_poly.type
_entity_poly.pdbx_seq_one_letter_code
_entity_poly.pdbx_strand_id
1 'polypeptide(L)' 'MLNFYRAVIESVLIFYITVWFGSITETEPLRVYRVVKTASRIIGRDLPSLEILYQQRLLGRATLISQDSSHPAHDLF' A
#
# COMPACT_ATOMS: atom_id res chain seq x y z
N MET A 1 21.12 -8.31 -10.49
CA MET A 1 20.17 -9.42 -10.25
C MET A 1 19.39 -9.26 -8.94
N LEU A 2 20.03 -9.19 -7.77
CA LEU A 2 19.32 -9.14 -6.47
C LEU A 2 18.30 -7.98 -6.33
N ASN A 3 18.65 -6.78 -6.82
CA ASN A 3 17.77 -5.61 -6.75
C ASN A 3 16.52 -5.74 -7.64
N PHE A 4 16.62 -6.48 -8.75
CA PHE A 4 15.48 -6.73 -9.64
C PHE A 4 14.45 -7.62 -8.95
N TYR A 5 14.88 -8.74 -8.36
CA TYR A 5 14.00 -9.62 -7.60
C TYR A 5 13.39 -8.91 -6.39
N ARG A 6 14.19 -8.09 -5.69
CA ARG A 6 13.69 -7.28 -4.57
C ARG A 6 12.61 -6.31 -5.01
N ALA A 7 12.84 -5.55 -6.09
CA ALA A 7 11.88 -4.60 -6.61
C ALA A 7 10.58 -5.28 -7.10
N VAL A 8 10.69 -6.44 -7.75
CA VAL A 8 9.52 -7.22 -8.20
C VAL A 8 8.73 -7.77 -7.01
N ILE A 9 9.39 -8.34 -6.01
CA ILE A 9 8.72 -8.86 -4.80
C ILE A 9 8.07 -7.73 -4.01
N GLU A 10 8.76 -6.59 -3.83
CA GLU A 10 8.20 -5.41 -3.16
C GLU A 10 7.00 -4.86 -3.93
N SER A 11 7.08 -4.74 -5.25
CA SER A 11 5.98 -4.31 -6.14
C SER A 11 4.73 -5.20 -6.00
N VAL A 12 4.91 -6.52 -6.09
CA VAL A 12 3.81 -7.50 -6.00
C VAL A 12 3.18 -7.48 -4.60
N LEU A 13 4.00 -7.41 -3.55
CA LEU A 13 3.50 -7.31 -2.18
C LEU A 13 2.72 -6.01 -1.96
N ILE A 14 3.23 -4.87 -2.44
CA ILE A 14 2.56 -3.56 -2.33
C ILE A 14 1.23 -3.55 -3.10
N PHE A 15 1.20 -4.12 -4.31
CA PHE A 15 -0.02 -4.23 -5.10
C PHE A 15 -1.07 -5.11 -4.40
N TYR A 16 -0.67 -6.30 -3.94
CA TYR A 16 -1.56 -7.22 -3.23
C TYR A 16 -2.16 -6.56 -2.00
N ILE A 17 -1.30 -5.92 -1.20
CA ILE A 17 -1.68 -5.15 -0.03
C ILE A 17 -2.72 -4.06 -0.35
N THR A 18 -2.57 -3.33 -1.47
CA THR A 18 -3.45 -2.19 -1.79
C THR A 18 -4.84 -2.67 -2.23
N VAL A 19 -4.89 -3.76 -3.02
CA VAL A 19 -6.15 -4.38 -3.45
C VAL A 19 -6.86 -5.03 -2.25
N TRP A 20 -6.11 -5.71 -1.39
CA TRP A 20 -6.69 -6.42 -0.25
C TRP A 20 -7.11 -5.47 0.87
N PHE A 21 -6.32 -4.44 1.20
CA PHE A 21 -6.66 -3.48 2.26
C PHE A 21 -7.92 -2.67 1.93
N GLY A 22 -8.13 -2.27 0.67
CA GLY A 22 -9.37 -1.63 0.25
C GLY A 22 -10.60 -2.55 0.29
N SER A 23 -10.39 -3.87 0.38
CA SER A 23 -11.43 -4.89 0.45
C SER A 23 -11.64 -5.44 1.87
N ILE A 24 -10.87 -4.99 2.87
CA ILE A 24 -11.03 -5.43 4.26
C ILE A 24 -12.24 -4.74 4.87
N THR A 25 -13.32 -5.51 4.99
CA THR A 25 -14.40 -5.26 5.94
C THR A 25 -13.80 -5.34 7.35
N GLU A 26 -14.22 -4.46 8.24
CA GLU A 26 -13.62 -4.01 9.53
C GLU A 26 -13.00 -5.04 10.51
N THR A 27 -13.00 -6.34 10.20
CA THR A 27 -12.64 -7.44 11.10
C THR A 27 -11.25 -8.06 10.89
N GLU A 28 -10.46 -7.67 9.89
CA GLU A 28 -9.16 -8.34 9.60
C GLU A 28 -7.83 -7.55 9.73
N PRO A 29 -7.71 -6.45 10.51
CA PRO A 29 -6.43 -5.74 10.63
C PRO A 29 -5.30 -6.64 11.19
N LEU A 30 -5.65 -7.61 12.04
CA LEU A 30 -4.70 -8.56 12.64
C LEU A 30 -4.10 -9.55 11.63
N ARG A 31 -4.86 -9.99 10.63
CA ARG A 31 -4.33 -10.91 9.60
C ARG A 31 -3.31 -10.20 8.72
N VAL A 32 -3.57 -8.95 8.38
CA VAL A 32 -2.65 -8.16 7.56
C VAL A 32 -1.38 -7.81 8.31
N TYR A 33 -1.48 -7.43 9.58
CA TYR A 33 -0.30 -7.18 10.41
C TYR A 33 0.61 -8.42 10.49
N ARG A 34 0.04 -9.63 10.59
CA ARG A 34 0.80 -10.89 10.58
C ARG A 34 1.52 -11.13 9.25
N VAL A 35 0.89 -10.81 8.11
CA VAL A 35 1.51 -10.93 6.79
C VAL A 35 2.69 -9.97 6.66
N VAL A 36 2.51 -8.70 7.04
CA VAL A 36 3.58 -7.68 7.01
C VAL A 36 4.73 -8.09 7.93
N LYS A 37 4.43 -8.57 9.13
CA LYS A 37 5.44 -9.05 10.09
C LYS A 37 6.21 -10.26 9.57
N THR A 38 5.52 -11.19 8.90
CA THR A 38 6.16 -12.35 8.26
C THR A 38 7.05 -11.92 7.10
N ALA A 39 6.60 -11.00 6.26
CA ALA A 39 7.39 -10.44 5.16
C ALA A 39 8.64 -9.71 5.67
N SER A 40 8.51 -8.88 6.72
CA SER A 40 9.65 -8.24 7.41
C SER A 40 10.68 -9.27 7.88
N ARG A 41 10.23 -10.34 8.53
CA ARG A 41 11.11 -11.43 8.99
C ARG A 41 11.83 -12.14 7.85
N ILE A 42 11.17 -12.36 6.70
CA ILE A 42 11.77 -12.99 5.52
C ILE A 42 12.80 -12.06 4.86
N ILE A 43 12.48 -10.77 4.74
CA ILE A 43 13.32 -9.76 4.10
C ILE A 43 14.49 -9.34 5.01
N GLY A 44 14.38 -9.59 6.32
CA GLY A 44 15.37 -9.24 7.35
C GLY A 44 15.44 -7.74 7.63
N ARG A 45 14.37 -7.00 7.36
CA ARG A 45 14.28 -5.55 7.53
C ARG A 45 12.87 -5.17 7.91
N ASP A 46 12.72 -4.16 8.76
CA ASP A 46 11.41 -3.63 9.11
C ASP A 46 10.74 -3.03 7.87
N LEU A 47 9.57 -3.59 7.52
CA LEU A 47 8.72 -3.01 6.50
C LEU A 47 7.94 -1.84 7.14
N PRO A 48 7.75 -0.72 6.42
CA PRO A 48 6.90 0.35 6.88
C PRO A 48 5.49 -0.18 7.17
N SER A 49 4.82 0.38 8.19
CA SER A 49 3.49 -0.08 8.57
C SER A 49 2.55 0.05 7.37
N LEU A 50 1.63 -0.91 7.25
CA LEU A 50 0.68 -0.87 6.16
C LEU A 50 -0.15 0.41 6.18
N GLU A 51 -0.54 0.86 7.37
CA GLU A 51 -1.31 2.08 7.55
C GLU A 51 -0.57 3.28 6.96
N ILE A 52 0.74 3.41 7.22
CA ILE A 52 1.57 4.47 6.64
C ILE A 52 1.64 4.35 5.12
N LEU A 53 1.87 3.15 4.58
CA LEU A 53 1.93 2.93 3.13
C LEU A 53 0.59 3.25 2.44
N TYR A 54 -0.51 2.85 3.06
CA TYR A 54 -1.85 3.11 2.59
C TYR A 54 -2.16 4.61 2.62
N GLN A 55 -1.86 5.29 3.73
CA GLN A 55 -2.05 6.74 3.86
C GLN A 55 -1.20 7.51 2.84
N GLN A 56 0.08 7.17 2.68
CA GLN A 56 0.93 7.80 1.66
C GLN A 56 0.36 7.62 0.26
N ARG A 57 -0.14 6.43 -0.06
CA ARG A 57 -0.72 6.14 -1.38
C ARG A 57 -2.05 6.85 -1.58
N LEU A 58 -2.90 6.91 -0.56
CA LEU A 58 -4.18 7.61 -0.57
C LEU A 58 -3.95 9.11 -0.77
N LEU A 59 -3.05 9.70 0.00
CA LEU A 59 -2.66 11.11 -0.13
C LEU A 59 -2.11 11.41 -1.51
N GLY A 60 -1.19 10.59 -2.03
CA GLY A 60 -0.65 10.77 -3.37
C GLY A 60 -1.73 10.73 -4.46
N ARG A 61 -2.74 9.86 -4.31
CA ARG A 61 -3.89 9.83 -5.22
C ARG A 61 -4.78 11.05 -5.07
N ALA A 62 -5.12 11.44 -3.84
CA ALA A 62 -5.93 12.62 -3.56
C ALA A 62 -5.26 13.90 -4.10
N THR A 63 -3.93 14.05 -3.93
CA THR A 63 -3.19 15.18 -4.48
C THR A 63 -3.21 15.20 -6.00
N LEU A 64 -3.12 14.04 -6.67
CA LEU A 64 -3.23 13.98 -8.12
C LEU A 64 -4.62 14.36 -8.62
N ILE A 65 -5.67 13.94 -7.90
CA ILE A 65 -7.06 14.29 -8.21
C ILE A 65 -7.30 15.79 -8.00
N SER A 66 -6.84 16.35 -6.89
CA SER A 66 -6.97 17.78 -6.57
C SER A 66 -6.13 18.68 -7.48
N GLN A 67 -5.09 18.14 -8.13
CA GLN A 67 -4.30 18.88 -9.14
C GLN A 67 -4.87 18.76 -10.56
N ASP A 68 -5.70 17.76 -10.83
CA ASP A 68 -6.30 17.51 -12.13
C ASP A 68 -7.70 18.10 -12.22
N SER A 69 -7.82 19.31 -12.80
CA SER A 69 -9.09 20.01 -12.97
C SER A 69 -10.06 19.34 -13.95
N SER A 70 -9.60 18.33 -14.72
CA SER A 70 -10.45 17.53 -15.59
C SER A 70 -11.01 16.28 -14.90
N HIS A 71 -10.53 15.98 -13.69
CA HIS A 71 -10.91 14.79 -12.97
C HIS A 71 -12.34 14.92 -12.40
N PRO A 72 -13.23 13.92 -12.57
CA PRO A 72 -14.62 13.99 -12.12
C PRO A 72 -14.79 14.12 -10.59
N ALA A 73 -13.75 13.76 -9.84
CA ALA A 73 -13.69 13.92 -8.39
C ALA A 73 -12.85 15.13 -7.93
N HIS A 74 -12.41 16.00 -8.83
CA HIS A 74 -11.62 17.19 -8.48
C HIS A 74 -12.34 18.09 -7.47
N ASP A 75 -13.62 18.36 -7.69
CA ASP A 75 -14.44 19.18 -6.79
C ASP A 75 -14.69 18.53 -5.42
N LEU A 76 -14.34 17.26 -5.24
CA LEU A 76 -14.49 16.53 -3.98
C LEU A 76 -13.22 16.58 -3.11
N PHE A 77 -12.08 17.05 -3.63
CA PHE A 77 -10.77 17.03 -2.95
C PHE A 77 -10.05 18.38 -3.01
#